data_AF-A0A2N1JXM2-F1
#
_entry.id   AF-A0A2N1JXM2-F1
#
_cell.length_a   1.000
_cell.length_b   1.000
_cell.length_c   1.000
_cell.angle_alpha   90.00
_cell.angle_beta   90.00
_cell.angle_gamma   90.00
#
_symmetry.space_group_name_H-M   'P 1'
#
loop_
_entity.id
_entity.type
_entity.pdbx_description
1 polymer ?
#
loop_
_entity_poly.entity_id
_entity_poly.type
_entity_poly.pdbx_seq_one_letter_code
_entity_poly.pdbx_strand_id
1 'polypeptide(L)'
;MPTLLDESTKPIVESILDYIKRDNTTSAVLLNGKWGSGKTYFWKNILKKEIENVGKKVIYVSLYGISSIEEINKKIVLGKWEFVEKISNSKVGGRISEIGKVAFGVIKKLDPTGVSDQLTNMNFEDLLNYNDTVLCFDDLERVNMRVDEVLGYINNFVEHDGTKVIIIGNEEEIADKLNDQNRELKMLTTFFYLKKAEERKRTPQEIQGEEISENDLIANKLNDLFHKQNEYKRIKEKLIGKTLTIQLDEGPLIQDIINKTKVLKLHSFLDHNIDIIETIFKESETKNIRVLKQGLEDFDLIYKRFEECGYESNVMLQSVLKFVMAASFAIKTNMPGNEILEEIISYEDFEMNRGFLGGKGKEFLEGFYRRYYKGKVWGPERTFFKFAEVLIRKGIFNKELFKEEMDDFESVLNGAKQIDPHETFIKGGYWYFTDDEKFWKLQILYIIG
;
A
#
# COMPACT_ATOMS: atom_id res chain seq x y z
N MET A 1 -15.27 -2.56 -21.32
CA MET A 1 -16.41 -2.02 -20.55
C MET A 1 -16.09 -0.61 -20.13
N PRO A 2 -17.05 0.33 -20.10
CA PRO A 2 -16.81 1.66 -19.56
C PRO A 2 -16.45 1.48 -18.08
N THR A 3 -15.31 2.01 -17.67
CA THR A 3 -14.92 2.15 -16.26
C THR A 3 -16.04 2.95 -15.60
N LEU A 4 -16.96 2.27 -14.93
CA LEU A 4 -17.98 2.91 -14.11
C LEU A 4 -17.22 3.81 -13.14
N LEU A 5 -17.37 5.12 -13.31
CA LEU A 5 -17.10 6.05 -12.24
C LEU A 5 -17.96 5.60 -11.07
N ASP A 6 -17.32 4.92 -10.13
CA ASP A 6 -17.92 4.52 -8.89
C ASP A 6 -18.45 5.78 -8.19
N GLU A 7 -19.67 5.70 -7.62
CA GLU A 7 -20.34 6.81 -6.92
C GLU A 7 -19.43 7.44 -5.86
N SER A 8 -18.58 6.62 -5.21
CA SER A 8 -17.62 7.10 -4.20
C SER A 8 -16.57 8.06 -4.77
N THR A 9 -16.20 7.88 -6.05
CA THR A 9 -15.11 8.64 -6.69
C THR A 9 -15.59 9.87 -7.46
N LYS A 10 -16.88 9.90 -7.82
CA LYS A 10 -17.48 10.96 -8.62
C LYS A 10 -17.29 12.37 -8.02
N PRO A 11 -17.51 12.62 -6.72
CA PRO A 11 -17.29 13.95 -6.14
C PRO A 11 -15.83 14.42 -6.22
N ILE A 12 -14.88 13.48 -6.11
CA ILE A 12 -13.44 13.77 -6.24
C ILE A 12 -13.13 14.20 -7.67
N VAL A 13 -13.62 13.43 -8.65
CA VAL A 13 -13.44 13.76 -10.08
C VAL A 13 -14.05 15.12 -10.41
N GLU A 14 -15.29 15.38 -10.00
CA GLU A 14 -15.96 16.67 -10.22
C GLU A 14 -15.17 17.83 -9.62
N SER A 15 -14.70 17.71 -8.36
CA SER A 15 -13.90 18.75 -7.70
C SER A 15 -12.58 19.06 -8.41
N ILE A 16 -11.96 18.05 -9.04
CA ILE A 16 -10.73 18.19 -9.83
C ILE A 16 -11.04 18.81 -11.19
N LEU A 17 -12.09 18.37 -11.88
CA LEU A 17 -12.50 18.96 -13.16
C LEU A 17 -12.90 20.44 -12.98
N ASP A 18 -13.57 20.79 -11.89
CA ASP A 18 -13.88 22.18 -11.54
C ASP A 18 -12.60 23.01 -11.31
N TYR A 19 -11.59 22.44 -10.66
CA TYR A 19 -10.29 23.09 -10.49
C TYR A 19 -9.59 23.34 -11.83
N ILE A 20 -9.63 22.34 -12.73
CA ILE A 20 -8.99 22.39 -14.05
C ILE A 20 -9.67 23.39 -14.99
N LYS A 21 -11.00 23.52 -14.92
CA LYS A 21 -11.79 24.41 -15.78
C LYS A 21 -11.72 25.89 -15.37
N ARG A 22 -11.29 26.21 -14.16
CA ARG A 22 -11.16 27.61 -13.70
C ARG A 22 -10.03 28.32 -14.43
N ASP A 23 -10.25 29.56 -14.83
CA ASP A 23 -9.24 30.35 -15.55
C ASP A 23 -8.02 30.66 -14.66
N ASN A 24 -8.26 31.10 -13.42
CA ASN A 24 -7.20 31.50 -12.50
C ASN A 24 -7.19 30.64 -11.24
N THR A 25 -6.07 29.98 -10.97
CA THR A 25 -5.82 29.26 -9.71
C THR A 25 -4.38 29.48 -9.28
N THR A 26 -4.18 29.83 -8.01
CA THR A 26 -2.86 30.05 -7.41
C THR A 26 -2.47 28.93 -6.45
N SER A 27 -3.10 27.77 -6.58
CA SER A 27 -2.81 26.61 -5.74
C SER A 27 -2.90 25.29 -6.52
N ALA A 28 -2.20 24.28 -6.03
CA ALA A 28 -2.28 22.89 -6.48
C ALA A 28 -3.38 22.13 -5.73
N VAL A 29 -3.79 20.99 -6.30
CA VAL A 29 -4.65 20.01 -5.63
C VAL A 29 -3.80 18.81 -5.19
N LEU A 30 -3.90 18.44 -3.91
CA LEU A 30 -3.31 17.22 -3.38
C LEU A 30 -4.35 16.09 -3.40
N LEU A 31 -4.05 15.04 -4.15
CA LEU A 31 -4.77 13.77 -4.14
C LEU A 31 -4.11 12.83 -3.12
N ASN A 32 -4.71 12.75 -1.93
CA ASN A 32 -4.15 12.10 -0.75
C ASN A 32 -4.65 10.66 -0.57
N GLY A 33 -3.86 9.84 0.14
CA GLY A 33 -4.22 8.50 0.57
C GLY A 33 -3.00 7.71 1.04
N LYS A 34 -3.22 6.66 1.84
CA LYS A 34 -2.14 5.78 2.34
C LYS A 34 -1.44 5.02 1.20
N TRP A 35 -0.29 4.43 1.48
CA TRP A 35 0.33 3.52 0.51
C TRP A 35 -0.55 2.31 0.22
N GLY A 36 -0.66 1.94 -1.05
CA GLY A 36 -1.51 0.82 -1.46
C GLY A 36 -3.00 1.14 -1.58
N SER A 37 -3.47 2.36 -1.24
CA SER A 37 -4.89 2.74 -1.31
C SER A 37 -5.45 2.94 -2.73
N GLY A 38 -4.63 2.73 -3.77
CA GLY A 38 -5.09 2.83 -5.15
C GLY A 38 -4.98 4.19 -5.81
N LYS A 39 -4.22 5.15 -5.26
CA LYS A 39 -4.06 6.49 -5.85
C LYS A 39 -3.63 6.49 -7.30
N THR A 40 -2.53 5.80 -7.60
CA THR A 40 -2.03 5.66 -8.97
C THR A 40 -3.00 4.87 -9.86
N TYR A 41 -3.79 3.95 -9.29
CA TYR A 41 -4.83 3.22 -10.03
C TYR A 41 -5.98 4.16 -10.43
N PHE A 42 -6.50 4.94 -9.48
CA PHE A 42 -7.52 5.96 -9.72
C PHE A 42 -7.05 6.99 -10.75
N TRP A 43 -5.82 7.49 -10.61
CA TRP A 43 -5.21 8.40 -11.57
C TRP A 43 -5.18 7.83 -12.99
N LYS A 44 -4.58 6.66 -13.17
CA LYS A 44 -4.34 6.07 -14.50
C LYS A 44 -5.62 5.64 -15.20
N ASN A 45 -6.59 5.08 -14.46
CA ASN A 45 -7.74 4.42 -15.07
C ASN A 45 -8.98 5.31 -15.16
N ILE A 46 -9.10 6.32 -14.29
CA ILE A 46 -10.27 7.20 -14.17
C ILE A 46 -9.85 8.64 -14.46
N LEU A 47 -9.12 9.27 -13.54
CA LEU A 47 -8.96 10.72 -13.54
C LEU A 47 -8.22 11.25 -14.78
N LYS A 48 -7.14 10.58 -15.24
CA LYS A 48 -6.41 11.00 -16.44
C LYS A 48 -7.34 11.09 -17.66
N LYS A 49 -8.21 10.10 -17.86
CA LYS A 49 -9.14 10.08 -19.00
C LYS A 49 -10.16 11.20 -18.91
N GLU A 50 -10.70 11.45 -17.72
CA GLU A 50 -11.66 12.55 -17.49
C GLU A 50 -11.05 13.93 -17.76
N ILE A 51 -9.78 14.12 -17.39
CA ILE A 51 -9.03 15.34 -17.69
C ILE A 51 -8.80 15.49 -19.20
N GLU A 52 -8.44 14.41 -19.88
CA GLU A 52 -8.26 14.40 -21.35
C GLU A 52 -9.58 14.66 -22.08
N ASN A 53 -10.71 14.15 -21.58
CA ASN A 53 -12.06 14.36 -22.14
C ASN A 53 -12.50 15.83 -22.10
N VAL A 54 -11.99 16.63 -21.16
CA VAL A 54 -12.23 18.09 -21.13
C VAL A 54 -11.23 18.88 -21.97
N GLY A 55 -10.43 18.21 -22.80
CA GLY A 55 -9.53 18.82 -23.78
C GLY A 55 -8.18 19.26 -23.22
N LYS A 56 -7.81 18.82 -22.01
CA LYS A 56 -6.50 19.12 -21.41
C LYS A 56 -5.51 18.00 -21.65
N LYS A 57 -4.25 18.35 -21.93
CA LYS A 57 -3.13 17.41 -21.99
C LYS A 57 -2.64 17.11 -20.57
N VAL A 58 -2.16 15.90 -20.34
CA VAL A 58 -1.68 15.47 -19.03
C VAL A 58 -0.23 15.04 -19.11
N ILE A 59 0.64 15.67 -18.32
CA ILE A 59 2.03 15.25 -18.13
C ILE A 59 2.15 14.62 -16.75
N TYR A 60 2.49 13.34 -16.72
CA TYR A 60 2.68 12.60 -15.47
C TYR A 60 4.18 12.49 -15.13
N VAL A 61 4.55 12.96 -13.95
CA VAL A 61 5.92 13.01 -13.45
C VAL A 61 6.02 12.20 -12.16
N SER A 62 6.55 10.98 -12.28
CA SER A 62 6.92 10.18 -11.11
C SER A 62 8.14 10.79 -10.43
N LEU A 63 8.00 11.23 -9.18
CA LEU A 63 9.09 11.78 -8.36
C LEU A 63 9.91 10.70 -7.63
N TYR A 64 9.45 9.45 -7.65
CA TYR A 64 10.17 8.31 -7.08
C TYR A 64 11.64 8.30 -7.51
N GLY A 65 12.55 8.38 -6.52
CA GLY A 65 13.99 8.28 -6.73
C GLY A 65 14.65 9.46 -7.44
N ILE A 66 13.92 10.52 -7.79
CA ILE A 66 14.50 11.71 -8.43
C ILE A 66 15.47 12.39 -7.47
N SER A 67 16.64 12.78 -7.98
CA SER A 67 17.71 13.38 -7.17
C SER A 67 18.02 14.84 -7.49
N SER A 68 17.46 15.40 -8.57
CA SER A 68 17.68 16.80 -8.98
C SER A 68 16.44 17.43 -9.64
N ILE A 69 16.30 18.76 -9.54
CA ILE A 69 15.28 19.53 -10.28
C ILE A 69 15.47 19.38 -11.80
N GLU A 70 16.71 19.20 -12.26
CA GLU A 70 17.02 18.96 -13.67
C GLU A 70 16.37 17.68 -14.21
N GLU A 71 16.31 16.60 -13.41
CA GLU A 71 15.59 15.38 -13.78
C GLU A 71 14.07 15.60 -13.86
N ILE A 72 13.50 16.40 -12.95
CA ILE A 72 12.08 16.80 -13.02
C ILE A 72 11.81 17.54 -14.32
N ASN A 73 12.64 18.56 -14.62
CA ASN A 73 12.58 19.32 -15.88
C ASN A 73 12.62 18.38 -17.10
N LYS A 74 13.56 17.43 -17.15
CA LYS A 74 13.67 16.46 -18.25
C LYS A 74 12.39 15.68 -18.46
N LYS A 75 11.78 15.17 -17.37
CA LYS A 75 10.51 14.43 -17.45
C LYS A 75 9.35 15.29 -17.96
N ILE A 76 9.26 16.54 -17.49
CA ILE A 76 8.22 17.48 -17.95
C ILE A 76 8.40 17.78 -19.45
N VAL A 77 9.62 18.12 -19.86
CA VAL A 77 9.96 18.41 -21.27
C VAL A 77 9.63 17.22 -22.18
N LEU A 78 10.05 16.01 -21.79
CA LEU A 78 9.77 14.80 -22.57
C LEU A 78 8.27 14.49 -22.63
N GLY A 79 7.54 14.66 -21.52
CA GLY A 79 6.09 14.48 -21.54
C GLY A 79 5.38 15.53 -22.39
N LYS A 80 5.87 16.78 -22.43
CA LYS A 80 5.32 17.82 -23.30
C LYS A 80 5.61 17.54 -24.78
N TRP A 81 6.80 17.03 -25.07
CA TRP A 81 7.24 16.67 -26.42
C TRP A 81 6.28 15.74 -27.15
N GLU A 82 5.76 14.71 -26.46
CA GLU A 82 4.78 13.75 -27.00
C GLU A 82 3.55 14.44 -27.63
N PHE A 83 3.22 15.66 -27.19
CA PHE A 83 2.10 16.44 -27.71
C PHE A 83 2.48 17.50 -28.75
N VAL A 84 3.76 17.85 -28.86
CA VAL A 84 4.27 18.96 -29.68
C VAL A 84 4.73 18.49 -31.07
N GLU A 85 4.84 17.17 -31.31
CA GLU A 85 5.19 16.57 -32.63
C GLU A 85 4.27 16.96 -33.81
N LYS A 86 3.31 17.89 -33.65
CA LYS A 86 2.35 18.30 -34.69
C LYS A 86 2.31 19.78 -35.07
N ILE A 87 3.22 20.65 -34.60
CA ILE A 87 3.12 22.10 -34.89
C ILE A 87 4.43 22.67 -35.44
N SER A 88 4.31 23.37 -36.57
CA SER A 88 5.38 24.00 -37.35
C SER A 88 5.21 25.52 -37.39
N ASN A 89 6.37 26.19 -37.40
CA ASN A 89 6.67 27.60 -37.73
C ASN A 89 6.50 28.66 -36.63
N SER A 90 7.61 29.06 -36.00
CA SER A 90 8.17 30.43 -36.08
C SER A 90 9.49 30.56 -35.30
N LYS A 91 10.25 31.64 -35.57
CA LYS A 91 11.59 31.91 -35.01
C LYS A 91 11.51 32.53 -33.61
N VAL A 92 12.21 31.94 -32.64
CA VAL A 92 12.25 32.36 -31.23
C VAL A 92 13.35 33.41 -30.99
N GLY A 93 12.99 34.49 -30.27
CA GLY A 93 13.90 35.51 -29.75
C GLY A 93 13.42 36.01 -28.39
N GLY A 94 13.89 35.37 -27.31
CA GLY A 94 13.53 35.71 -25.92
C GLY A 94 14.46 35.08 -24.88
N ARG A 95 14.45 35.60 -23.64
CA ARG A 95 15.27 35.12 -22.51
C ARG A 95 14.96 33.65 -22.19
N ILE A 96 15.99 32.81 -22.12
CA ILE A 96 15.85 31.35 -21.90
C ILE A 96 15.82 31.04 -20.39
N SER A 97 14.70 30.48 -19.92
CA SER A 97 14.53 29.98 -18.54
C SER A 97 15.32 28.69 -18.27
N GLU A 98 15.40 28.24 -17.01
CA GLU A 98 16.07 26.97 -16.65
C GLU A 98 15.46 25.76 -17.35
N ILE A 99 14.12 25.71 -17.45
CA ILE A 99 13.40 24.67 -18.21
C ILE A 99 13.79 24.72 -19.69
N GLY A 100 13.93 25.92 -20.26
CA GLY A 100 14.35 26.11 -21.66
C GLY A 100 15.77 25.58 -21.95
N LYS A 101 16.72 25.76 -21.01
CA LYS A 101 18.08 25.19 -21.14
C LYS A 101 18.05 23.66 -21.14
N VAL A 102 17.25 23.06 -20.25
CA VAL A 102 17.08 21.60 -20.18
C VAL A 102 16.43 21.08 -21.45
N ALA A 103 15.37 21.72 -21.93
CA ALA A 103 14.72 21.37 -23.19
C ALA A 103 15.72 21.34 -24.35
N PHE A 104 16.54 22.39 -24.49
CA PHE A 104 17.57 22.45 -25.52
C PHE A 104 18.62 21.34 -25.38
N GLY A 105 19.04 21.03 -24.16
CA GLY A 105 19.96 19.93 -23.87
C GLY A 105 19.40 18.54 -24.20
N VAL A 106 18.12 18.30 -23.93
CA VAL A 106 17.42 17.05 -24.28
C VAL A 106 17.30 16.90 -25.80
N ILE A 107 16.89 17.96 -26.50
CA ILE A 107 16.77 17.98 -27.97
C ILE A 107 18.10 17.63 -28.63
N LYS A 108 19.20 18.27 -28.21
CA LYS A 108 20.54 17.98 -28.75
C LYS A 108 21.00 16.53 -28.56
N LYS A 109 20.51 15.84 -27.53
CA LYS A 109 20.87 14.44 -27.29
C LYS A 109 20.04 13.48 -28.14
N LEU A 110 18.82 13.85 -28.48
CA LEU A 110 17.91 13.03 -29.31
C LEU A 110 18.24 13.16 -30.80
N ASP A 111 18.78 14.30 -31.24
CA ASP A 111 19.44 14.44 -32.56
C ASP A 111 20.84 15.04 -32.41
N PRO A 112 21.85 14.19 -32.12
CA PRO A 112 23.22 14.63 -31.93
C PRO A 112 23.88 15.12 -33.23
N THR A 113 23.26 14.86 -34.39
CA THR A 113 23.81 15.20 -35.71
C THR A 113 23.25 16.51 -36.27
N GLY A 114 22.10 16.97 -35.77
CA GLY A 114 21.39 18.15 -36.26
C GLY A 114 20.88 17.99 -37.70
N VAL A 115 20.74 16.75 -38.18
CA VAL A 115 20.43 16.42 -39.60
C VAL A 115 18.93 16.28 -39.83
N SER A 116 18.11 16.16 -38.78
CA SER A 116 16.66 16.08 -38.97
C SER A 116 16.02 17.49 -39.07
N ASP A 117 15.58 17.86 -40.27
CA ASP A 117 14.83 19.09 -40.55
C ASP A 117 13.51 19.22 -39.75
N GLN A 118 13.09 18.16 -39.06
CA GLN A 118 11.92 18.12 -38.17
C GLN A 118 12.22 18.68 -36.76
N LEU A 119 13.48 18.73 -36.32
CA LEU A 119 13.84 19.15 -34.95
C LEU A 119 14.34 20.60 -34.86
N THR A 120 14.77 21.19 -35.97
CA THR A 120 15.18 22.60 -36.06
C THR A 120 14.00 23.57 -36.04
N ASN A 121 12.77 23.08 -36.20
CA ASN A 121 11.54 23.86 -36.30
C ASN A 121 10.66 23.85 -35.04
N MET A 122 11.18 23.34 -33.92
CA MET A 122 10.39 23.24 -32.70
C MET A 122 10.31 24.57 -31.95
N ASN A 123 9.08 25.00 -31.69
CA ASN A 123 8.82 26.22 -30.95
C ASN A 123 9.07 25.97 -29.45
N PHE A 124 10.18 26.53 -28.95
CA PHE A 124 10.50 26.49 -27.53
C PHE A 124 9.43 27.18 -26.67
N GLU A 125 8.70 28.16 -27.20
CA GLU A 125 7.59 28.79 -26.48
C GLU A 125 6.42 27.82 -26.30
N ASP A 126 6.12 26.98 -27.30
CA ASP A 126 5.06 25.97 -27.20
C ASP A 126 5.40 24.87 -26.20
N LEU A 127 6.69 24.54 -26.06
CA LEU A 127 7.18 23.60 -25.06
C LEU A 127 7.17 24.19 -23.63
N LEU A 128 7.16 25.52 -23.51
CA LEU A 128 7.07 26.26 -22.24
C LEU A 128 5.64 26.72 -21.93
N ASN A 129 4.70 26.61 -22.88
CA ASN A 129 3.31 26.99 -22.68
C ASN A 129 2.49 25.83 -22.08
N TYR A 130 2.05 25.99 -20.84
CA TYR A 130 1.30 24.97 -20.10
C TYR A 130 -0.20 25.29 -19.93
N ASN A 131 -0.75 26.29 -20.63
CA ASN A 131 -2.14 26.71 -20.47
C ASN A 131 -3.17 25.59 -20.76
N ASP A 132 -2.85 24.69 -21.70
CA ASP A 132 -3.67 23.52 -22.06
C ASP A 132 -3.27 22.24 -21.31
N THR A 133 -2.35 22.34 -20.35
CA THR A 133 -1.68 21.18 -19.75
C THR A 133 -1.94 21.10 -18.24
N VAL A 134 -2.16 19.88 -17.75
CA VAL A 134 -2.18 19.55 -16.32
C VAL A 134 -0.90 18.80 -16.00
N LEU A 135 -0.13 19.32 -15.04
CA LEU A 135 1.05 18.65 -14.50
C LEU A 135 0.62 17.78 -13.31
N CYS A 136 1.01 16.51 -13.34
CA CYS A 136 0.82 15.59 -12.23
C CYS A 136 2.17 15.17 -11.66
N PHE A 137 2.39 15.44 -10.37
CA PHE A 137 3.57 14.98 -9.64
C PHE A 137 3.16 13.85 -8.69
N ASP A 138 3.67 12.64 -8.90
CA ASP A 138 3.33 11.45 -8.08
C ASP A 138 4.52 11.01 -7.21
N ASP A 139 4.21 10.34 -6.10
CA ASP A 139 5.18 9.81 -5.13
C ASP A 139 6.13 10.88 -4.54
N LEU A 140 5.60 12.06 -4.19
CA LEU A 140 6.39 13.15 -3.60
C LEU A 140 7.17 12.71 -2.35
N GLU A 141 6.58 11.88 -1.49
CA GLU A 141 7.24 11.35 -0.30
C GLU A 141 8.46 10.46 -0.61
N ARG A 142 8.63 10.01 -1.87
CA ARG A 142 9.68 9.08 -2.31
C ARG A 142 10.79 9.74 -3.14
N VAL A 143 10.81 11.07 -3.21
CA VAL A 143 11.88 11.82 -3.87
C VAL A 143 13.21 11.68 -3.10
N ASN A 144 14.36 11.60 -3.79
CA ASN A 144 15.68 11.51 -3.13
C ASN A 144 16.33 12.90 -2.94
N MET A 145 15.52 13.89 -2.58
CA MET A 145 15.95 15.26 -2.26
C MET A 145 15.01 15.87 -1.21
N ARG A 146 15.26 17.12 -0.82
CA ARG A 146 14.43 17.80 0.17
C ARG A 146 13.04 18.10 -0.42
N VAL A 147 12.00 17.66 0.29
CA VAL A 147 10.61 17.79 -0.18
C VAL A 147 10.19 19.26 -0.31
N ASP A 148 10.69 20.14 0.54
CA ASP A 148 10.44 21.58 0.49
C ASP A 148 11.00 22.24 -0.79
N GLU A 149 12.13 21.74 -1.32
CA GLU A 149 12.69 22.21 -2.60
C GLU A 149 11.77 21.85 -3.77
N VAL A 150 11.25 20.62 -3.79
CA VAL A 150 10.32 20.17 -4.82
C VAL A 150 9.01 20.96 -4.75
N LEU A 151 8.45 21.15 -3.54
CA LEU A 151 7.24 21.92 -3.36
C LEU A 151 7.43 23.40 -3.75
N GLY A 152 8.58 24.00 -3.40
CA GLY A 152 8.94 25.35 -3.84
C GLY A 152 9.05 25.45 -5.36
N TYR A 153 9.67 24.45 -6.00
CA TYR A 153 9.74 24.37 -7.46
C TYR A 153 8.36 24.20 -8.11
N ILE A 154 7.48 23.36 -7.54
CA ILE A 154 6.10 23.19 -8.01
C ILE A 154 5.31 24.51 -7.89
N ASN A 155 5.54 25.28 -6.82
CA ASN A 155 4.85 26.55 -6.59
C ASN A 155 5.06 27.55 -7.74
N ASN A 156 6.21 27.51 -8.41
CA ASN A 156 6.48 28.39 -9.55
C ASN A 156 5.47 28.16 -10.69
N PHE A 157 5.14 26.90 -11.01
CA PHE A 157 4.15 26.59 -12.06
C PHE A 157 2.76 27.09 -11.70
N VAL A 158 2.43 27.03 -10.41
CA VAL A 158 1.09 27.32 -9.91
C VAL A 158 0.88 28.84 -9.81
N GLU A 159 1.78 29.55 -9.12
CA GLU A 159 1.64 30.99 -8.86
C GLU A 159 2.02 31.85 -10.05
N HIS A 160 3.11 31.52 -10.75
CA HIS A 160 3.63 32.37 -11.84
C HIS A 160 3.07 31.99 -13.21
N ASP A 161 2.96 30.69 -13.49
CA ASP A 161 2.55 30.22 -14.81
C ASP A 161 1.04 29.92 -14.89
N GLY A 162 0.31 29.95 -13.76
CA GLY A 162 -1.12 29.62 -13.71
C GLY A 162 -1.43 28.17 -14.11
N THR A 163 -0.42 27.30 -14.11
CA THR A 163 -0.53 25.92 -14.57
C THR A 163 -1.33 25.08 -13.58
N LYS A 164 -2.17 24.20 -14.09
CA LYS A 164 -2.94 23.26 -13.26
C LYS A 164 -2.02 22.17 -12.76
N VAL A 165 -1.88 22.07 -11.44
CA VAL A 165 -1.03 21.06 -10.81
C VAL A 165 -1.84 20.16 -9.90
N ILE A 166 -1.64 18.86 -10.08
CA ILE A 166 -2.12 17.82 -9.18
C ILE A 166 -0.90 17.13 -8.58
N ILE A 167 -0.88 17.01 -7.26
CA ILE A 167 0.13 16.24 -6.53
C ILE A 167 -0.56 14.98 -6.03
N ILE A 168 0.06 13.82 -6.22
CA ILE A 168 -0.38 12.55 -5.67
C ILE A 168 0.65 12.12 -4.63
N GLY A 169 0.19 11.77 -3.43
CA GLY A 169 1.10 11.35 -2.37
C GLY A 169 0.40 10.86 -1.13
N ASN A 170 1.20 10.54 -0.12
CA ASN A 170 0.74 10.29 1.24
C ASN A 170 1.09 11.50 2.12
N GLU A 171 0.08 12.28 2.52
CA GLU A 171 0.25 13.50 3.31
C GLU A 171 1.00 13.26 4.63
N GLU A 172 0.73 12.15 5.31
CA GLU A 172 1.40 11.80 6.58
C GLU A 172 2.90 11.61 6.35
N GLU A 173 3.28 10.82 5.33
CA GLU A 173 4.68 10.55 4.96
C GLU A 173 5.42 11.81 4.46
N ILE A 174 4.73 12.68 3.72
CA ILE A 174 5.26 13.98 3.29
C ILE A 174 5.61 14.83 4.52
N ALA A 175 4.68 14.91 5.49
CA ALA A 175 4.87 15.68 6.70
C ALA A 175 5.99 15.10 7.57
N ASP A 176 6.04 13.78 7.73
CA ASP A 176 7.07 13.08 8.51
C ASP A 176 8.46 13.31 7.90
N LYS A 177 8.58 13.18 6.58
CA LYS A 177 9.86 13.42 5.87
C LYS A 177 10.35 14.87 5.98
N LEU A 178 9.44 15.85 6.04
CA LEU A 178 9.80 17.25 6.31
C LEU A 178 10.23 17.44 7.77
N ASN A 179 9.52 16.84 8.71
CA ASN A 179 9.83 16.97 10.14
C ASN A 179 11.13 16.25 10.55
N ASP A 180 11.46 15.12 9.89
CA ASP A 180 12.65 14.31 10.15
C ASP A 180 13.95 14.92 9.59
N GLN A 181 13.88 16.07 8.90
CA GLN A 181 15.08 16.80 8.50
C GLN A 181 15.94 17.14 9.73
N ASN A 182 17.24 16.82 9.64
CA ASN A 182 18.23 17.03 10.69
C ASN A 182 17.89 16.38 12.04
N ARG A 183 17.14 15.25 12.05
CA ARG A 183 16.73 14.56 13.27
C ARG A 183 17.89 14.23 14.21
N GLU A 184 19.02 13.80 13.67
CA GLU A 184 20.23 13.50 14.45
C GLU A 184 20.75 14.75 15.19
N LEU A 185 20.83 15.90 14.49
CA LEU A 185 21.23 17.17 15.10
C LEU A 185 20.20 17.67 16.12
N LYS A 186 18.89 17.50 15.85
CA LYS A 186 17.82 17.82 16.80
C LYS A 186 17.94 16.96 18.06
N MET A 187 18.20 15.66 17.91
CA MET A 187 18.41 14.71 19.01
C MET A 187 19.64 15.07 19.83
N LEU A 188 20.78 15.33 19.17
CA LEU A 188 22.02 15.75 19.83
C LEU A 188 21.83 17.07 20.59
N THR A 189 21.15 18.04 19.98
CA THR A 189 20.85 19.34 20.61
C THR A 189 19.93 19.17 21.83
N THR A 190 18.88 18.34 21.73
CA THR A 190 17.99 18.03 22.86
C THR A 190 18.75 17.36 24.00
N PHE A 191 19.62 16.40 23.70
CA PHE A 191 20.44 15.73 24.69
C PHE A 191 21.34 16.72 25.45
N PHE A 192 22.09 17.57 24.73
CA PHE A 192 22.93 18.58 25.38
C PHE A 192 22.13 19.62 26.16
N TYR A 193 20.94 19.99 25.67
CA TYR A 193 20.04 20.88 26.39
C TYR A 193 19.59 20.26 27.72
N LEU A 194 19.21 18.98 27.73
CA LEU A 194 18.80 18.26 28.93
C LEU A 194 19.95 18.09 29.92
N LYS A 195 21.13 17.64 29.46
CA LYS A 195 22.36 17.55 30.29
C LYS A 195 22.68 18.87 30.98
N LYS A 196 22.63 19.99 30.23
CA LYS A 196 22.87 21.32 30.77
C LYS A 196 21.78 21.77 31.77
N ALA A 197 20.54 21.33 31.59
CA ALA A 197 19.45 21.59 32.52
C ALA A 197 19.60 20.79 33.82
N GLU A 198 20.08 19.55 33.76
CA GLU A 198 20.40 18.72 34.92
C GLU A 198 21.57 19.29 35.74
N GLU A 199 22.64 19.74 35.08
CA GLU A 199 23.76 20.41 35.74
C GLU A 199 23.33 21.65 36.52
N ARG A 200 22.29 22.35 36.06
CA ARG A 200 21.70 23.53 36.72
C ARG A 200 20.75 23.19 37.87
N LYS A 201 20.22 21.97 37.91
CA LYS A 201 19.24 21.50 38.90
C LYS A 201 19.87 20.74 40.09
N ARG A 202 21.19 20.59 40.13
CA ARG A 202 21.91 20.03 41.29
C ARG A 202 21.91 21.00 42.48
N THR A 203 20.74 21.25 43.05
CA THR A 203 20.54 21.53 44.47
C THR A 203 19.81 20.33 45.07
N PRO A 204 20.23 19.82 46.24
CA PRO A 204 19.72 18.55 46.77
C PRO A 204 18.29 18.73 47.29
N GLN A 205 17.30 18.42 46.47
CA GLN A 205 15.96 18.08 46.94
C GLN A 205 15.46 16.85 46.19
N GLU A 206 15.30 15.78 46.96
CA GLU A 206 14.74 14.50 46.57
C GLU A 206 13.30 14.68 46.09
N ILE A 207 12.97 14.13 44.92
CA ILE A 207 11.58 13.89 44.52
C ILE A 207 11.47 12.43 44.12
N GLN A 208 10.69 11.69 44.91
CA GLN A 208 10.17 10.38 44.56
C GLN A 208 9.10 10.57 43.49
N GLY A 209 9.36 10.05 42.29
CA GLY A 209 8.43 9.94 41.19
C GLY A 209 8.91 8.83 40.26
N GLU A 210 7.99 8.17 39.56
CA GLU A 210 8.29 7.08 38.61
C GLU A 210 9.42 7.48 37.64
N GLU A 211 10.45 6.63 37.52
CA GLU A 211 11.57 6.84 36.60
C GLU A 211 11.06 6.82 35.15
N ILE A 212 10.78 8.00 34.61
CA ILE A 212 10.63 8.17 33.17
C ILE A 212 11.99 7.84 32.53
N SER A 213 12.01 6.94 31.55
CA SER A 213 13.23 6.59 30.83
C SER A 213 13.89 7.85 30.25
N GLU A 214 15.23 7.95 30.29
CA GLU A 214 15.99 9.05 29.68
C GLU A 214 15.59 9.24 28.20
N ASN A 215 15.26 8.13 27.50
CA ASN A 215 14.75 8.14 26.13
C ASN A 215 13.40 8.84 25.99
N ASP A 216 12.46 8.60 26.91
CA ASP A 216 11.14 9.22 26.89
C ASP A 216 11.22 10.71 27.22
N LEU A 217 12.13 11.11 28.11
CA LEU A 217 12.42 12.52 28.40
C LEU A 217 13.01 13.24 27.19
N ILE A 218 13.97 12.62 26.49
CA ILE A 218 14.55 13.16 25.26
C ILE A 218 13.47 13.28 24.18
N ALA A 219 12.65 12.25 23.97
CA ALA A 219 11.60 12.27 22.95
C ALA A 219 10.56 13.36 23.22
N ASN A 220 10.06 13.46 24.46
CA ASN A 220 9.10 14.49 24.85
C ASN A 220 9.69 15.90 24.70
N LYS A 221 10.97 16.08 25.06
CA LYS A 221 11.62 17.40 24.98
C LYS A 221 11.98 17.79 23.55
N LEU A 222 12.37 16.83 22.71
CA LEU A 222 12.62 17.04 21.29
C LEU A 222 11.38 17.59 20.61
N ASN A 223 10.22 17.02 20.94
CA ASN A 223 8.94 17.50 20.44
C ASN A 223 8.68 18.96 20.87
N ASP A 224 8.78 19.29 22.15
CA ASP A 224 8.58 20.68 22.61
C ASP A 224 9.55 21.70 22.00
N LEU A 225 10.83 21.33 21.83
CA LEU A 225 11.86 22.23 21.30
C LEU A 225 11.71 22.50 19.80
N PHE A 226 11.32 21.48 19.02
CA PHE A 226 11.39 21.54 17.56
C PHE A 226 10.05 21.46 16.83
N HIS A 227 8.93 21.08 17.48
CA HIS A 227 7.62 20.99 16.83
C HIS A 227 6.79 22.29 16.85
N LYS A 228 7.38 23.45 17.18
CA LYS A 228 6.61 24.71 17.35
C LYS A 228 6.08 25.36 16.08
N GLN A 229 6.33 24.81 14.89
CA GLN A 229 5.56 25.08 13.66
C GLN A 229 5.75 23.89 12.71
N ASN A 230 4.66 23.18 12.39
CA ASN A 230 4.72 22.11 11.40
C ASN A 230 5.01 22.75 10.02
N GLU A 231 6.27 22.68 9.58
CA GLU A 231 6.79 23.27 8.35
C GLU A 231 5.94 22.87 7.14
N TYR A 232 5.51 21.60 7.12
CA TYR A 232 4.59 21.10 6.13
C TYR A 232 3.26 21.87 6.10
N LYS A 233 2.65 22.19 7.26
CA LYS A 233 1.39 22.95 7.30
C LYS A 233 1.54 24.33 6.66
N ARG A 234 2.69 24.99 6.81
CA ARG A 234 2.97 26.31 6.21
C ARG A 234 3.13 26.24 4.71
N ILE A 235 3.86 25.23 4.21
CA ILE A 235 4.00 25.01 2.78
C ILE A 235 2.64 24.65 2.18
N LYS A 236 1.90 23.75 2.85
CA LYS A 236 0.55 23.34 2.47
C LYS A 236 -0.40 24.52 2.34
N GLU A 237 -0.44 25.41 3.33
CA GLU A 237 -1.31 26.60 3.32
C GLU A 237 -1.08 27.50 2.10
N LYS A 238 0.18 27.64 1.66
CA LYS A 238 0.52 28.47 0.49
C LYS A 238 0.27 27.76 -0.84
N LEU A 239 0.70 26.51 -0.95
CA LEU A 239 0.73 25.80 -2.23
C LEU A 239 -0.52 24.96 -2.49
N ILE A 240 -1.11 24.33 -1.47
CA ILE A 240 -2.17 23.33 -1.61
C ILE A 240 -3.52 23.94 -1.24
N GLY A 241 -4.33 24.22 -2.25
CA GLY A 241 -5.66 24.84 -2.05
C GLY A 241 -6.75 23.83 -1.74
N LYS A 242 -6.55 22.57 -2.15
CA LYS A 242 -7.48 21.46 -1.87
C LYS A 242 -6.70 20.18 -1.57
N THR A 243 -7.17 19.44 -0.57
CA THR A 243 -6.75 18.05 -0.32
C THR A 243 -7.95 17.16 -0.52
N LEU A 244 -7.87 16.22 -1.46
CA LEU A 244 -8.90 15.25 -1.78
C LEU A 244 -8.37 13.86 -1.41
N THR A 245 -8.93 13.26 -0.36
CA THR A 245 -8.52 11.92 0.08
C THR A 245 -9.28 10.88 -0.72
N ILE A 246 -8.55 9.98 -1.39
CA ILE A 246 -9.16 8.92 -2.18
C ILE A 246 -9.83 7.91 -1.25
N GLN A 247 -11.07 7.62 -1.59
CA GLN A 247 -11.83 6.49 -1.08
C GLN A 247 -12.35 5.76 -2.33
N LEU A 248 -11.88 4.54 -2.54
CA LEU A 248 -12.37 3.66 -3.60
C LEU A 248 -13.35 2.68 -2.95
N ASP A 249 -14.47 2.42 -3.60
CA ASP A 249 -15.32 1.29 -3.20
C ASP A 249 -14.55 -0.02 -3.43
N GLU A 250 -14.57 -0.87 -2.41
CA GLU A 250 -13.78 -2.08 -2.32
C GLU A 250 -14.32 -3.14 -3.28
N GLY A 251 -15.65 -3.31 -3.36
CA GLY A 251 -16.28 -4.36 -4.16
C GLY A 251 -16.00 -4.22 -5.67
N PRO A 252 -16.37 -3.09 -6.31
CA PRO A 252 -16.10 -2.86 -7.73
C PRO A 252 -14.60 -2.96 -8.09
N LEU A 253 -13.73 -2.52 -7.17
CA LEU A 253 -12.29 -2.61 -7.34
C LEU A 253 -11.79 -4.05 -7.30
N ILE A 254 -12.25 -4.86 -6.33
CA ILE A 254 -11.89 -6.28 -6.22
C ILE A 254 -12.39 -7.02 -7.46
N GLN A 255 -13.62 -6.75 -7.91
CA GLN A 255 -14.17 -7.33 -9.13
C GLN A 255 -13.33 -6.99 -10.38
N ASP A 256 -12.89 -5.73 -10.54
CA ASP A 256 -12.02 -5.34 -11.66
C ASP A 256 -10.66 -6.06 -11.62
N ILE A 257 -10.13 -6.32 -10.43
CA ILE A 257 -8.89 -7.10 -10.26
C ILE A 257 -9.11 -8.56 -10.66
N ILE A 258 -10.20 -9.19 -10.21
CA ILE A 258 -10.55 -10.57 -10.55
C ILE A 258 -10.78 -10.72 -12.06
N ASN A 259 -11.44 -9.74 -12.70
CA ASN A 259 -11.71 -9.74 -14.14
C ASN A 259 -10.44 -9.69 -15.02
N LYS A 260 -9.27 -9.40 -14.44
CA LYS A 260 -7.98 -9.46 -15.15
C LYS A 260 -7.37 -10.86 -15.16
N THR A 261 -7.95 -11.81 -14.44
CA THR A 261 -7.53 -13.21 -14.41
C THR A 261 -7.76 -13.86 -15.77
N LYS A 262 -6.68 -14.36 -16.38
CA LYS A 262 -6.73 -14.93 -17.75
C LYS A 262 -7.29 -16.35 -17.81
N VAL A 263 -7.09 -17.15 -16.76
CA VAL A 263 -7.51 -18.55 -16.71
C VAL A 263 -9.00 -18.61 -16.36
N LEU A 264 -9.84 -19.09 -17.29
CA LEU A 264 -11.30 -19.09 -17.15
C LEU A 264 -11.81 -19.85 -15.91
N LYS A 265 -11.25 -21.04 -15.63
CA LYS A 265 -11.63 -21.82 -14.44
C LYS A 265 -11.30 -21.08 -13.15
N LEU A 266 -10.08 -20.51 -13.04
CA LEU A 266 -9.66 -19.72 -11.89
C LEU A 266 -10.52 -18.45 -11.74
N HIS A 267 -10.78 -17.75 -12.84
CA HIS A 267 -11.68 -16.59 -12.84
C HIS A 267 -13.06 -16.97 -12.29
N SER A 268 -13.67 -18.05 -12.79
CA SER A 268 -14.97 -18.52 -12.32
C SER A 268 -14.95 -18.90 -10.83
N PHE A 269 -13.87 -19.54 -10.37
CA PHE A 269 -13.69 -19.86 -8.96
C PHE A 269 -13.57 -18.60 -8.08
N LEU A 270 -12.75 -17.62 -8.48
CA LEU A 270 -12.56 -16.37 -7.73
C LEU A 270 -13.84 -15.55 -7.70
N ASP A 271 -14.56 -15.45 -8.81
CA ASP A 271 -15.84 -14.74 -8.92
C ASP A 271 -16.90 -15.36 -8.00
N HIS A 272 -16.99 -16.69 -7.96
CA HIS A 272 -17.92 -17.40 -7.08
C HIS A 272 -17.55 -17.30 -5.59
N ASN A 273 -16.29 -16.97 -5.27
CA ASN A 273 -15.76 -16.88 -3.92
C ASN A 273 -15.31 -15.44 -3.56
N ILE A 274 -15.84 -14.44 -4.27
CA ILE A 274 -15.44 -13.04 -4.08
C ILE A 274 -15.66 -12.55 -2.65
N ASP A 275 -16.71 -13.04 -1.97
CA ASP A 275 -17.03 -12.73 -0.58
C ASP A 275 -15.87 -13.06 0.38
N ILE A 276 -15.10 -14.12 0.12
CA ILE A 276 -13.92 -14.47 0.92
C ILE A 276 -12.87 -13.36 0.81
N ILE A 277 -12.62 -12.91 -0.42
CA ILE A 277 -11.62 -11.89 -0.73
C ILE A 277 -12.04 -10.54 -0.15
N GLU A 278 -13.30 -10.14 -0.34
CA GLU A 278 -13.87 -8.90 0.20
C GLU A 278 -13.82 -8.87 1.73
N THR A 279 -14.23 -9.96 2.37
CA THR A 279 -14.21 -10.07 3.84
C THR A 279 -12.79 -9.92 4.36
N ILE A 280 -11.82 -10.66 3.81
CA ILE A 280 -10.42 -10.56 4.26
C ILE A 280 -9.84 -9.17 3.97
N PHE A 281 -10.14 -8.60 2.81
CA PHE A 281 -9.67 -7.27 2.44
C PHE A 281 -10.15 -6.22 3.44
N LYS A 282 -11.42 -6.29 3.84
CA LYS A 282 -12.03 -5.41 4.85
C LYS A 282 -11.42 -5.63 6.24
N GLU A 283 -11.35 -6.88 6.72
CA GLU A 283 -10.80 -7.23 8.04
C GLU A 283 -9.29 -6.97 8.16
N SER A 284 -8.59 -6.82 7.03
CA SER A 284 -7.19 -6.42 7.02
C SER A 284 -6.96 -5.01 7.57
N GLU A 285 -7.97 -4.12 7.54
CA GLU A 285 -7.92 -2.69 7.91
C GLU A 285 -6.92 -1.83 7.12
N THR A 286 -5.97 -2.44 6.41
CA THR A 286 -4.96 -1.74 5.60
C THR A 286 -5.50 -1.30 4.24
N LYS A 287 -6.47 -2.05 3.69
CA LYS A 287 -7.06 -1.86 2.36
C LYS A 287 -5.99 -1.71 1.27
N ASN A 288 -4.90 -2.46 1.41
CA ASN A 288 -3.73 -2.36 0.53
C ASN A 288 -3.93 -3.20 -0.73
N ILE A 289 -4.27 -2.55 -1.82
CA ILE A 289 -4.59 -3.18 -3.12
C ILE A 289 -3.36 -3.87 -3.72
N ARG A 290 -2.14 -3.41 -3.40
CA ARG A 290 -0.93 -4.08 -3.86
C ARG A 290 -0.81 -5.46 -3.23
N VAL A 291 -1.11 -5.58 -1.94
CA VAL A 291 -1.07 -6.85 -1.22
C VAL A 291 -2.17 -7.78 -1.71
N LEU A 292 -3.37 -7.26 -1.96
CA LEU A 292 -4.45 -8.03 -2.60
C LEU A 292 -4.00 -8.66 -3.93
N LYS A 293 -3.43 -7.86 -4.84
CA LYS A 293 -2.97 -8.34 -6.15
C LYS A 293 -1.89 -9.40 -6.02
N GLN A 294 -0.89 -9.15 -5.16
CA GLN A 294 0.19 -10.11 -4.95
C GLN A 294 -0.32 -11.41 -4.31
N GLY A 295 -1.28 -11.34 -3.39
CA GLY A 295 -1.90 -12.54 -2.81
C GLY A 295 -2.68 -13.37 -3.85
N LEU A 296 -3.38 -12.70 -4.77
CA LEU A 296 -4.06 -13.38 -5.89
C LEU A 296 -3.07 -13.97 -6.90
N GLU A 297 -1.91 -13.33 -7.13
CA GLU A 297 -0.81 -13.88 -7.94
C GLU A 297 -0.19 -15.13 -7.30
N ASP A 298 0.04 -15.10 -5.98
CA ASP A 298 0.50 -16.27 -5.21
C ASP A 298 -0.55 -17.40 -5.25
N PHE A 299 -1.84 -17.06 -5.17
CA PHE A 299 -2.93 -18.03 -5.30
C PHE A 299 -3.05 -18.62 -6.71
N ASP A 300 -2.84 -17.84 -7.79
CA ASP A 300 -2.80 -18.35 -9.17
C ASP A 300 -1.70 -19.41 -9.33
N LEU A 301 -0.53 -19.20 -8.73
CA LEU A 301 0.55 -20.19 -8.72
C LEU A 301 0.14 -21.48 -8.00
N ILE A 302 -0.51 -21.37 -6.84
CA ILE A 302 -0.99 -22.52 -6.07
C ILE A 302 -2.11 -23.25 -6.83
N TYR A 303 -3.06 -22.52 -7.42
CA TYR A 303 -4.18 -23.08 -8.18
C TYR A 303 -3.70 -23.90 -9.37
N LYS A 304 -2.70 -23.41 -10.13
CA LYS A 304 -2.09 -24.19 -11.22
C LYS A 304 -1.57 -25.53 -10.73
N ARG A 305 -0.86 -25.53 -9.60
CA ARG A 305 -0.31 -26.76 -9.02
C ARG A 305 -1.39 -27.67 -8.44
N PHE A 306 -2.46 -27.10 -7.90
CA PHE A 306 -3.63 -27.84 -7.43
C PHE A 306 -4.28 -28.65 -8.57
N GLU A 307 -4.51 -28.02 -9.73
CA GLU A 307 -5.03 -28.70 -10.92
C GLU A 307 -4.04 -29.74 -11.47
N GLU A 308 -2.73 -29.44 -11.50
CA GLU A 308 -1.70 -30.39 -11.95
C GLU A 308 -1.64 -31.67 -11.11
N CYS A 309 -1.90 -31.58 -9.81
CA CYS A 309 -1.94 -32.72 -8.91
C CYS A 309 -3.28 -33.50 -8.99
N GLY A 310 -4.29 -32.96 -9.68
CA GLY A 310 -5.59 -33.62 -9.86
C GLY A 310 -6.53 -33.50 -8.67
N TYR A 311 -6.31 -32.53 -7.77
CA TYR A 311 -7.25 -32.26 -6.69
C TYR A 311 -8.51 -31.58 -7.25
N GLU A 312 -9.70 -31.91 -6.73
CA GLU A 312 -10.98 -31.36 -7.20
C GLU A 312 -11.80 -30.70 -6.08
N SER A 313 -11.35 -30.79 -4.82
CA SER A 313 -12.11 -30.32 -3.66
C SER A 313 -12.19 -28.78 -3.59
N ASN A 314 -13.42 -28.25 -3.77
CA ASN A 314 -13.71 -26.83 -3.64
C ASN A 314 -13.41 -26.32 -2.21
N VAL A 315 -13.71 -27.12 -1.18
CA VAL A 315 -13.44 -26.78 0.23
C VAL A 315 -11.94 -26.58 0.47
N MET A 316 -11.10 -27.42 -0.15
CA MET A 316 -9.65 -27.27 -0.06
C MET A 316 -9.18 -25.97 -0.70
N LEU A 317 -9.63 -25.68 -1.93
CA LEU A 317 -9.29 -24.45 -2.63
C LEU A 317 -9.76 -23.19 -1.88
N GLN A 318 -10.97 -23.20 -1.32
CA GLN A 318 -11.49 -22.09 -0.51
C GLN A 318 -10.64 -21.86 0.74
N SER A 319 -10.25 -22.93 1.44
CA SER A 319 -9.38 -22.86 2.62
C SER A 319 -8.00 -22.28 2.26
N VAL A 320 -7.42 -22.73 1.15
CA VAL A 320 -6.16 -22.20 0.63
C VAL A 320 -6.28 -20.73 0.23
N LEU A 321 -7.33 -20.34 -0.50
CA LEU A 321 -7.58 -18.94 -0.87
C LEU A 321 -7.65 -18.06 0.39
N LYS A 322 -8.47 -18.46 1.36
CA LYS A 322 -8.65 -17.73 2.62
C LYS A 322 -7.33 -17.54 3.36
N PHE A 323 -6.54 -18.62 3.51
CA PHE A 323 -5.24 -18.52 4.16
C PHE A 323 -4.23 -17.68 3.37
N VAL A 324 -4.12 -17.87 2.06
CA VAL A 324 -3.20 -17.10 1.21
C VAL A 324 -3.48 -15.61 1.31
N MET A 325 -4.75 -15.22 1.25
CA MET A 325 -5.15 -13.83 1.38
C MET A 325 -4.86 -13.28 2.78
N ALA A 326 -5.26 -13.99 3.84
CA ALA A 326 -5.05 -13.56 5.22
C ALA A 326 -3.56 -13.43 5.57
N ALA A 327 -2.76 -14.44 5.21
CA ALA A 327 -1.31 -14.46 5.43
C ALA A 327 -0.61 -13.38 4.59
N SER A 328 -1.05 -13.14 3.35
CA SER A 328 -0.51 -12.06 2.52
C SER A 328 -0.69 -10.70 3.19
N PHE A 329 -1.87 -10.42 3.75
CA PHE A 329 -2.08 -9.19 4.51
C PHE A 329 -1.23 -9.14 5.77
N ALA A 330 -1.26 -10.18 6.61
CA ALA A 330 -0.48 -10.19 7.85
C ALA A 330 1.03 -10.00 7.63
N ILE A 331 1.61 -10.69 6.64
CA ILE A 331 3.06 -10.67 6.38
C ILE A 331 3.45 -9.41 5.60
N LYS A 332 2.78 -9.12 4.47
CA LYS A 332 3.22 -8.05 3.55
C LYS A 332 2.92 -6.64 4.05
N THR A 333 1.99 -6.49 5.00
CA THR A 333 1.81 -5.21 5.72
C THR A 333 2.58 -5.15 7.03
N ASN A 334 3.46 -6.13 7.30
CA ASN A 334 4.28 -6.22 8.50
C ASN A 334 3.46 -6.09 9.80
N MET A 335 2.38 -6.87 9.90
CA MET A 335 1.58 -6.91 11.12
C MET A 335 2.49 -7.31 12.30
N PRO A 336 2.46 -6.59 13.44
CA PRO A 336 3.30 -6.93 14.59
C PRO A 336 3.07 -8.38 15.02
N GLY A 337 4.13 -9.17 15.20
CA GLY A 337 4.03 -10.59 15.56
C GLY A 337 3.92 -11.56 14.38
N ASN A 338 3.88 -11.09 13.13
CA ASN A 338 3.73 -11.97 11.96
C ASN A 338 4.86 -13.00 11.81
N GLU A 339 6.03 -12.76 12.39
CA GLU A 339 7.17 -13.69 12.46
C GLU A 339 6.79 -15.03 13.12
N ILE A 340 5.79 -15.04 14.00
CA ILE A 340 5.32 -16.26 14.66
C ILE A 340 4.76 -17.27 13.64
N LEU A 341 4.19 -16.81 12.51
CA LEU A 341 3.75 -17.72 11.43
C LEU A 341 4.93 -18.49 10.81
N GLU A 342 6.13 -17.91 10.82
CA GLU A 342 7.32 -18.60 10.31
C GLU A 342 7.74 -19.76 11.22
N GLU A 343 7.51 -19.63 12.53
CA GLU A 343 7.85 -20.65 13.53
C GLU A 343 6.91 -21.86 13.47
N ILE A 344 5.66 -21.65 13.03
CA ILE A 344 4.67 -22.73 12.89
C ILE A 344 5.09 -23.69 11.78
N ILE A 345 5.12 -24.99 12.08
CA ILE A 345 5.58 -26.03 11.15
C ILE A 345 4.45 -26.83 10.46
N SER A 346 3.25 -26.88 11.05
CA SER A 346 2.10 -27.60 10.49
C SER A 346 0.75 -26.99 10.92
N TYR A 347 -0.34 -27.48 10.33
CA TYR A 347 -1.69 -27.13 10.77
C TYR A 347 -1.95 -27.51 12.23
N GLU A 348 -1.55 -28.70 12.66
CA GLU A 348 -1.71 -29.14 14.05
C GLU A 348 -0.93 -28.25 15.02
N ASP A 349 0.28 -27.84 14.62
CA ASP A 349 1.11 -26.92 15.40
C ASP A 349 0.45 -25.53 15.53
N PHE A 350 -0.15 -25.02 14.44
CA PHE A 350 -0.95 -23.79 14.48
C PHE A 350 -2.12 -23.90 15.48
N GLU A 351 -2.87 -25.00 15.42
CA GLU A 351 -4.02 -25.28 16.29
C GLU A 351 -3.62 -25.37 17.78
N MET A 352 -2.50 -26.03 18.08
CA MET A 352 -1.98 -26.15 19.44
C MET A 352 -1.50 -24.80 19.99
N ASN A 353 -0.84 -24.00 19.15
CA ASN A 353 -0.30 -22.70 19.57
C ASN A 353 -1.35 -21.59 19.66
N ARG A 354 -2.49 -21.70 18.95
CA ARG A 354 -3.62 -20.78 19.15
C ARG A 354 -4.52 -21.14 20.34
N GLY A 355 -4.42 -22.36 20.89
CA GLY A 355 -5.25 -22.87 21.99
C GLY A 355 -4.85 -22.42 23.41
N PHE A 356 -5.81 -22.58 24.34
CA PHE A 356 -6.04 -22.01 25.69
C PHE A 356 -4.91 -21.93 26.76
N LEU A 357 -3.62 -22.11 26.45
CA LEU A 357 -2.53 -22.11 27.46
C LEU A 357 -1.31 -21.24 27.09
N GLY A 358 -1.39 -19.92 27.31
CA GLY A 358 -0.32 -18.93 27.59
C GLY A 358 0.98 -18.82 26.74
N GLY A 359 1.24 -17.62 26.16
CA GLY A 359 2.54 -17.19 25.60
C GLY A 359 2.45 -15.99 24.63
N LYS A 360 3.52 -15.20 24.42
CA LYS A 360 3.56 -14.04 23.49
C LYS A 360 3.30 -14.43 22.02
N GLY A 361 3.70 -15.65 21.63
CA GLY A 361 3.38 -16.25 20.32
C GLY A 361 1.86 -16.38 20.07
N LYS A 362 1.09 -16.59 21.15
CA LYS A 362 -0.33 -16.93 21.05
C LYS A 362 -1.23 -15.74 20.76
N GLU A 363 -0.87 -14.55 21.26
CA GLU A 363 -1.68 -13.34 21.09
C GLU A 363 -1.81 -12.96 19.61
N PHE A 364 -0.72 -13.09 18.85
CA PHE A 364 -0.75 -12.90 17.41
C PHE A 364 -1.60 -13.97 16.72
N LEU A 365 -1.37 -15.26 16.98
CA LEU A 365 -2.08 -16.36 16.29
C LEU A 365 -3.59 -16.34 16.57
N GLU A 366 -3.99 -16.10 17.82
CA GLU A 366 -5.39 -15.93 18.19
C GLU A 366 -5.96 -14.66 17.56
N GLY A 367 -5.21 -13.56 17.55
CA GLY A 367 -5.59 -12.32 16.89
C GLY A 367 -5.80 -12.50 15.37
N PHE A 368 -4.89 -13.21 14.71
CA PHE A 368 -4.95 -13.56 13.29
C PHE A 368 -6.17 -14.43 12.99
N TYR A 369 -6.37 -15.50 13.76
CA TYR A 369 -7.53 -16.37 13.61
C TYR A 369 -8.84 -15.60 13.83
N ARG A 370 -8.93 -14.82 14.92
CA ARG A 370 -10.11 -14.03 15.25
C ARG A 370 -10.44 -12.99 14.18
N ARG A 371 -9.41 -12.38 13.58
CA ARG A 371 -9.58 -11.36 12.54
C ARG A 371 -10.11 -11.96 11.23
N TYR A 372 -9.56 -13.08 10.78
CA TYR A 372 -9.84 -13.60 9.43
C TYR A 372 -10.79 -14.80 9.37
N TYR A 373 -11.06 -15.46 10.50
CA TYR A 373 -11.84 -16.71 10.54
C TYR A 373 -13.06 -16.67 11.48
N LYS A 374 -13.29 -15.58 12.23
CA LYS A 374 -14.44 -15.49 13.14
C LYS A 374 -15.70 -15.01 12.42
N GLY A 375 -16.68 -15.90 12.24
CA GLY A 375 -18.02 -15.59 11.71
C GLY A 375 -18.28 -16.15 10.30
N LYS A 376 -19.45 -16.77 10.12
CA LYS A 376 -19.92 -17.56 8.95
C LYS A 376 -18.91 -18.63 8.48
N VAL A 377 -18.98 -19.79 9.13
CA VAL A 377 -18.24 -21.01 8.76
C VAL A 377 -19.10 -21.85 7.82
N TRP A 378 -18.60 -22.16 6.64
CA TRP A 378 -19.10 -23.30 5.85
C TRP A 378 -18.01 -24.37 5.85
N GLY A 379 -18.18 -25.39 6.71
CA GLY A 379 -17.42 -26.64 6.64
C GLY A 379 -16.10 -26.72 7.41
N PRO A 380 -15.44 -27.90 7.38
CA PRO A 380 -14.13 -28.13 7.98
C PRO A 380 -13.05 -27.33 7.23
N GLU A 381 -12.76 -26.11 7.70
CA GLU A 381 -11.71 -25.27 7.14
C GLU A 381 -10.35 -25.59 7.78
N ARG A 382 -9.32 -25.81 6.95
CA ARG A 382 -7.92 -25.76 7.39
C ARG A 382 -7.48 -24.30 7.39
N THR A 383 -7.08 -23.77 8.55
CA THR A 383 -6.78 -22.33 8.73
C THR A 383 -5.29 -21.98 8.64
N PHE A 384 -4.44 -22.96 8.34
CA PHE A 384 -3.00 -22.78 8.19
C PHE A 384 -2.42 -23.74 7.16
N PHE A 385 -1.50 -23.23 6.32
CA PHE A 385 -0.76 -24.00 5.33
C PHE A 385 0.70 -23.54 5.30
N LYS A 386 1.63 -24.42 5.69
CA LYS A 386 3.05 -24.06 5.75
C LYS A 386 3.62 -23.74 4.36
N PHE A 387 3.21 -24.48 3.32
CA PHE A 387 3.67 -24.23 1.96
C PHE A 387 3.32 -22.81 1.49
N ALA A 388 2.14 -22.31 1.86
CA ALA A 388 1.66 -20.99 1.45
C ALA A 388 2.35 -19.89 2.26
N GLU A 389 2.59 -20.11 3.55
CA GLU A 389 3.36 -19.21 4.39
C GLU A 389 4.79 -19.03 3.84
N VAL A 390 5.46 -20.14 3.50
CA VAL A 390 6.81 -20.13 2.89
C VAL A 390 6.80 -19.41 1.54
N LEU A 391 5.80 -19.64 0.69
CA LEU A 391 5.64 -18.92 -0.58
C LEU A 391 5.52 -17.42 -0.35
N ILE A 392 4.60 -17.00 0.54
CA ILE A 392 4.30 -15.59 0.77
C ILE A 392 5.49 -14.86 1.41
N ARG A 393 6.20 -15.49 2.35
CA ARG A 393 7.33 -14.87 3.06
C ARG A 393 8.61 -14.90 2.24
N LYS A 394 8.91 -16.03 1.60
CA LYS A 394 10.23 -16.28 0.98
C LYS A 394 10.19 -16.22 -0.55
N GLY A 395 9.00 -16.17 -1.16
CA GLY A 395 8.83 -16.24 -2.62
C GLY A 395 9.13 -17.62 -3.20
N ILE A 396 9.22 -18.66 -2.37
CA ILE A 396 9.62 -20.01 -2.78
C ILE A 396 8.41 -20.93 -2.67
N PHE A 397 7.95 -21.46 -3.80
CA PHE A 397 6.89 -22.46 -3.80
C PHE A 397 7.46 -23.88 -3.66
N ASN A 398 7.47 -24.40 -2.44
CA ASN A 398 7.88 -25.78 -2.17
C ASN A 398 6.79 -26.77 -2.61
N LYS A 399 6.99 -27.40 -3.77
CA LYS A 399 6.02 -28.33 -4.38
C LYS A 399 5.86 -29.65 -3.62
N GLU A 400 6.90 -30.10 -2.93
CA GLU A 400 6.87 -31.33 -2.12
C GLU A 400 6.03 -31.09 -0.87
N LEU A 401 6.34 -30.03 -0.12
CA LEU A 401 5.56 -29.63 1.05
C LEU A 401 4.10 -29.32 0.70
N PHE A 402 3.86 -28.64 -0.44
CA PHE A 402 2.50 -28.45 -0.95
C PHE A 402 1.78 -29.78 -1.12
N LYS A 403 2.42 -30.76 -1.75
CA LYS A 403 1.79 -32.06 -1.98
C LYS A 403 1.51 -32.78 -0.67
N GLU A 404 2.48 -32.83 0.24
CA GLU A 404 2.33 -33.44 1.56
C GLU A 404 1.16 -32.84 2.36
N GLU A 405 1.08 -31.52 2.47
CA GLU A 405 -0.01 -30.87 3.22
C GLU A 405 -1.37 -31.06 2.55
N MET A 406 -1.43 -31.06 1.21
CA MET A 406 -2.69 -31.23 0.49
C MET A 406 -3.19 -32.67 0.49
N ASP A 407 -2.31 -33.67 0.36
CA ASP A 407 -2.64 -35.10 0.52
C ASP A 407 -3.18 -35.35 1.95
N ASP A 408 -2.55 -34.77 2.97
CA ASP A 408 -3.02 -34.86 4.36
C ASP A 408 -4.39 -34.19 4.55
N PHE A 409 -4.62 -33.01 3.96
CA PHE A 409 -5.91 -32.33 4.06
C PHE A 409 -7.02 -33.12 3.36
N GLU A 410 -6.76 -33.66 2.17
CA GLU A 410 -7.72 -34.50 1.44
C GLU A 410 -8.08 -35.76 2.23
N SER A 411 -7.09 -36.40 2.86
CA SER A 411 -7.30 -37.57 3.74
C SER A 411 -8.21 -37.26 4.94
N VAL A 412 -8.06 -36.08 5.55
CA VAL A 412 -8.93 -35.62 6.65
C VAL A 412 -10.35 -35.40 6.14
N LEU A 413 -10.54 -34.75 4.98
CA LEU A 413 -11.87 -34.49 4.41
C LEU A 413 -12.60 -35.78 4.00
N ASN A 414 -11.87 -36.76 3.49
CA ASN A 414 -12.42 -38.07 3.10
C ASN A 414 -12.70 -39.00 4.30
N GLY A 415 -12.40 -38.56 5.54
CA GLY A 415 -12.61 -39.35 6.75
C GLY A 415 -11.66 -40.54 6.89
N ALA A 416 -10.61 -40.62 6.08
CA ALA A 416 -9.61 -41.69 6.12
C ALA A 416 -8.67 -41.57 7.33
N LYS A 417 -8.49 -40.35 7.84
CA LYS A 417 -7.82 -40.05 9.11
C LYS A 417 -8.89 -39.87 10.20
N GLN A 418 -9.16 -40.90 11.01
CA GLN A 418 -9.96 -40.72 12.23
C GLN A 418 -9.15 -39.83 13.18
N ILE A 419 -9.62 -38.60 13.40
CA ILE A 419 -9.14 -37.77 14.50
C ILE A 419 -9.58 -38.48 15.79
N ASP A 420 -8.62 -38.82 16.64
CA ASP A 420 -8.92 -39.44 17.93
C ASP A 420 -9.92 -38.54 18.70
N PRO A 421 -11.09 -39.07 19.13
CA PRO A 421 -12.02 -38.32 19.96
C PRO A 421 -11.36 -37.73 21.21
N HIS A 422 -10.33 -38.39 21.76
CA HIS A 422 -9.53 -37.91 22.88
C HIS A 422 -8.62 -36.74 22.50
N GLU A 423 -8.05 -36.71 21.29
CA GLU A 423 -7.34 -35.52 20.79
C GLU A 423 -8.30 -34.34 20.59
N THR A 424 -9.49 -34.60 20.05
CA THR A 424 -10.53 -33.58 19.81
C THR A 424 -11.03 -32.97 21.12
N PHE A 425 -11.15 -33.82 22.16
CA PHE A 425 -11.46 -33.42 23.52
C PHE A 425 -10.33 -32.56 24.10
N ILE A 426 -9.08 -33.03 24.13
CA ILE A 426 -7.93 -32.29 24.70
C ILE A 426 -7.70 -30.94 23.99
N LYS A 427 -7.97 -30.84 22.68
CA LYS A 427 -7.81 -29.63 21.84
C LYS A 427 -8.95 -28.59 22.00
N GLY A 428 -9.83 -28.72 22.99
CA GLY A 428 -10.85 -27.71 23.33
C GLY A 428 -12.21 -27.89 22.65
N GLY A 429 -12.46 -29.03 22.00
CA GLY A 429 -13.71 -29.35 21.30
C GLY A 429 -14.89 -29.81 22.16
N TYR A 430 -14.80 -29.70 23.49
CA TYR A 430 -15.82 -30.20 24.44
C TYR A 430 -17.25 -29.71 24.16
N TRP A 431 -17.40 -28.52 23.57
CA TRP A 431 -18.70 -27.91 23.25
C TRP A 431 -19.44 -28.56 22.08
N TYR A 432 -18.79 -29.42 21.29
CA TYR A 432 -19.37 -30.08 20.11
C TYR A 432 -19.96 -31.47 20.41
N PHE A 433 -19.82 -31.96 21.65
CA PHE A 433 -20.42 -33.23 22.07
C PHE A 433 -21.79 -32.96 22.68
N THR A 434 -22.85 -33.47 22.06
CA THR A 434 -24.19 -33.51 22.67
C THR A 434 -24.22 -34.55 23.79
N ASP A 435 -25.03 -34.29 24.82
CA ASP A 435 -25.17 -35.05 26.08
C ASP A 435 -25.71 -36.50 25.92
N ASP A 436 -25.33 -37.22 24.88
CA ASP A 436 -25.68 -38.62 24.69
C ASP A 436 -24.54 -39.54 25.17
N GLU A 437 -24.94 -40.72 25.64
CA GLU A 437 -24.23 -41.79 26.40
C GLU A 437 -22.73 -42.07 26.14
N LYS A 438 -22.11 -41.52 25.09
CA LYS A 438 -20.66 -41.57 24.86
C LYS A 438 -19.85 -40.79 25.90
N PHE A 439 -20.41 -39.73 26.50
CA PHE A 439 -19.72 -38.95 27.53
C PHE A 439 -19.40 -39.78 28.79
N TRP A 440 -20.33 -40.65 29.21
CA TRP A 440 -20.16 -41.52 30.38
C TRP A 440 -19.16 -42.66 30.17
N LYS A 441 -19.01 -43.16 28.93
CA LYS A 441 -18.00 -44.19 28.62
C LYS A 441 -16.57 -43.67 28.74
N LEU A 442 -16.34 -42.38 28.48
CA LEU A 442 -15.03 -41.74 28.60
C LEU A 442 -14.60 -41.54 30.07
N GLN A 443 -15.54 -41.31 30.99
CA GLN A 443 -15.25 -41.18 32.42
C GLN A 443 -14.92 -42.53 33.10
N ILE A 444 -15.56 -43.63 32.68
CA ILE A 444 -15.40 -44.93 33.35
C ILE A 444 -14.02 -45.56 33.06
N LEU A 445 -13.43 -45.32 31.88
CA LEU A 445 -12.09 -45.84 31.54
C LEU A 445 -10.93 -45.07 32.20
N TYR A 446 -11.13 -43.80 32.58
CA TYR A 446 -10.10 -43.00 33.26
C TYR A 446 -10.02 -43.28 34.78
N ILE A 447 -11.05 -43.93 35.35
CA ILE A 447 -11.08 -44.30 36.78
C ILE A 447 -10.53 -45.72 37.03
N ILE A 448 -10.34 -46.53 35.98
CA ILE A 448 -9.93 -47.95 36.08
C ILE A 448 -8.61 -48.24 35.32
N GLY A 449 -7.93 -47.21 34.79
CA GLY A 449 -6.65 -47.33 34.06
C GLY A 449 -5.46 -46.87 34.88
#